data_AF-A0A539CYU5-F1
#
_entry.id   AF-A0A539CYU5-F1
#
_cell.length_a   1.000
_cell.length_b   1.000
_cell.length_c   1.000
_cell.angle_alpha   90.00
_cell.angle_beta   90.00
_cell.angle_gamma   90.00
#
_symmetry.space_group_name_H-M   'P 1'
#
loop_
_entity.id
_entity.type
_entity.pdbx_description
1 polymer ?
#
loop_
_entity_poly.entity_id
_entity_poly.type
_entity_poly.pdbx_seq_one_letter_code
_entity_poly.pdbx_strand_id
1 'polypeptide(L)' 'HPDRKPNPGMILRAVADHNIDPAKSFMIGDQPSDMEAARRAGVPGFLFEGGDLDAFVRDLLGH' A
#
# COMPACT_ATOMS: atom_id res chain seq x y z
N HIS A 1 17.38 -3.64 -5.70
CA HIS A 1 17.29 -4.00 -4.28
C HIS A 1 15.91 -4.59 -3.99
N PRO A 2 15.77 -5.71 -3.26
CA PRO A 2 14.47 -6.34 -2.97
C PRO A 2 13.52 -5.43 -2.17
N ASP A 3 14.06 -4.54 -1.35
CA ASP A 3 13.27 -3.59 -0.55
C ASP A 3 12.96 -2.27 -1.27
N ARG A 4 13.25 -2.16 -2.57
CA ARG A 4 12.90 -0.97 -3.35
C ARG A 4 11.78 -1.30 -4.32
N LYS A 5 10.70 -0.51 -4.25
CA LYS A 5 9.60 -0.53 -5.22
C LYS A 5 10.17 -0.51 -6.65
N PRO A 6 9.64 -1.32 -7.58
CA PRO A 6 8.39 -2.09 -7.48
C PRO A 6 8.51 -3.44 -6.76
N ASN A 7 9.65 -3.78 -6.18
CA ASN A 7 9.76 -5.02 -5.40
C ASN A 7 9.00 -4.89 -4.06
N PRO A 8 8.38 -5.98 -3.57
CA PRO A 8 7.50 -5.94 -2.39
C PRO A 8 8.24 -6.02 -1.05
N GLY A 9 9.58 -6.10 -1.04
CA GLY A 9 10.36 -6.46 0.16
C GLY A 9 10.07 -5.58 1.37
N MET A 10 9.91 -4.27 1.17
CA MET A 10 9.58 -3.36 2.28
C MET A 10 8.18 -3.61 2.88
N ILE A 11 7.20 -4.01 2.06
CA ILE A 11 5.82 -4.27 2.51
C ILE A 11 5.78 -5.61 3.25
N LEU A 12 6.37 -6.66 2.67
CA LEU A 12 6.43 -7.99 3.28
C LEU A 12 7.17 -7.96 4.62
N ARG A 13 8.25 -7.18 4.71
CA ARG A 13 8.96 -6.96 5.97
C ARG A 13 8.08 -6.26 7.00
N ALA A 14 7.38 -5.19 6.64
CA ALA A 14 6.47 -4.51 7.56
C ALA A 14 5.35 -5.44 8.07
N VAL A 15 4.81 -6.29 7.20
CA VAL A 15 3.82 -7.30 7.57
C VAL A 15 4.37 -8.27 8.62
N ALA A 16 5.58 -8.78 8.42
CA ALA A 16 6.23 -9.69 9.35
C ALA A 16 6.62 -9.01 10.68
N ASP A 17 7.28 -7.86 10.61
CA ASP A 17 7.84 -7.16 11.76
C ASP A 17 6.76 -6.61 12.71
N HIS A 18 5.59 -6.27 12.17
CA HIS A 18 4.50 -5.66 12.92
C HIS A 18 3.26 -6.56 13.05
N ASN A 19 3.32 -7.81 12.58
CA ASN A 19 2.22 -8.76 12.60
C ASN A 19 0.92 -8.17 12.02
N ILE A 20 1.04 -7.46 10.90
CA ILE A 20 -0.08 -6.82 10.20
C ILE A 20 -0.88 -7.90 9.48
N ASP A 21 -2.21 -7.81 9.53
CA ASP A 21 -3.11 -8.65 8.73
C ASP A 21 -3.27 -8.05 7.33
N PRO A 22 -2.70 -8.66 6.26
CA PRO A 22 -2.81 -8.13 4.91
C PRO A 22 -4.25 -8.08 4.39
N ALA A 23 -5.14 -8.95 4.89
CA ALA A 23 -6.54 -8.99 4.48
C ALA A 23 -7.35 -7.81 5.02
N LYS A 24 -6.83 -7.11 6.05
CA LYS A 24 -7.43 -5.91 6.66
C LYS A 24 -6.59 -4.67 6.42
N SER A 25 -5.71 -4.72 5.43
CA SER A 25 -4.76 -3.66 5.12
C SER A 25 -4.88 -3.26 3.66
N PHE A 26 -4.51 -2.03 3.35
CA PHE A 26 -4.29 -1.55 2.00
C PHE A 26 -3.09 -0.60 2.00
N MET A 27 -2.50 -0.42 0.84
CA MET A 27 -1.40 0.50 0.62
C MET A 27 -1.90 1.71 -0.18
N ILE A 28 -1.51 2.91 0.23
CA ILE A 28 -1.66 4.13 -0.56
C ILE A 28 -0.28 4.54 -1.06
N GLY A 29 -0.18 4.91 -2.34
CA GLY A 29 1.05 5.44 -2.93
C GLY A 29 0.75 6.35 -4.12
N ASP A 30 1.73 7.11 -4.57
CA ASP A 30 1.59 8.18 -5.56
C ASP A 30 2.17 7.83 -6.94
N GLN A 31 2.84 6.68 -7.07
CA GLN A 31 3.50 6.24 -8.29
C GLN A 31 3.01 4.88 -8.76
N PRO A 32 3.13 4.57 -10.07
CA PRO A 32 2.86 3.21 -10.57
C PRO A 32 3.71 2.12 -9.89
N SER A 33 4.93 2.46 -9.44
CA SER A 33 5.81 1.52 -8.73
C SER A 33 5.26 1.10 -7.36
N ASP A 34 4.44 1.94 -6.73
CA ASP A 34 3.72 1.65 -5.50
C ASP A 34 2.68 0.56 -5.72
N MET A 35 1.88 0.73 -6.76
CA MET A 35 0.79 -0.19 -7.09
C MET A 35 1.32 -1.58 -7.43
N GLU A 36 2.44 -1.64 -8.17
CA GLU A 36 3.09 -2.91 -8.48
C GLU A 36 3.69 -3.58 -7.23
N ALA A 37 4.27 -2.80 -6.30
CA ALA A 37 4.77 -3.34 -5.04
C ALA A 37 3.62 -3.89 -4.17
N ALA A 38 2.51 -3.15 -4.04
CA ALA A 38 1.31 -3.58 -3.33
C ALA A 38 0.74 -4.89 -3.90
N ARG A 39 0.57 -4.94 -5.23
CA ARG A 39 0.11 -6.13 -5.95
C ARG A 39 1.00 -7.34 -5.70
N ARG A 40 2.33 -7.17 -5.76
CA ARG A 40 3.31 -8.24 -5.49
C ARG A 40 3.33 -8.67 -4.03
N ALA A 41 2.99 -7.78 -3.10
CA ALA A 41 2.86 -8.09 -1.68
C ALA A 41 1.51 -8.71 -1.30
N GLY A 42 0.55 -8.78 -2.24
CA GLY A 42 -0.77 -9.33 -1.99
C GLY A 42 -1.68 -8.42 -1.18
N VAL A 43 -1.41 -7.11 -1.17
CA VAL A 43 -2.26 -6.10 -0.53
C VAL A 43 -2.94 -5.22 -1.59
N PRO A 44 -4.20 -4.79 -1.38
CA PRO A 44 -4.83 -3.77 -2.20
C PRO A 44 -3.96 -2.51 -2.26
N GLY A 45 -3.78 -1.95 -3.46
CA GLY A 45 -3.05 -0.70 -3.67
C GLY A 45 -3.98 0.37 -4.25
N PHE A 46 -3.93 1.58 -3.69
CA PHE A 46 -4.70 2.73 -4.15
C PHE A 46 -3.75 3.87 -4.54
N LEU A 47 -3.87 4.35 -5.78
CA LEU A 47 -3.08 5.45 -6.30
C LEU A 47 -3.67 6.77 -5.82
N PHE A 48 -2.85 7.58 -5.17
CA PHE A 48 -3.20 8.92 -4.71
C PHE A 48 -2.45 9.96 -5.52
N GLU A 49 -3.16 10.67 -6.39
CA GLU A 49 -2.58 11.63 -7.35
C GLU A 49 -2.47 13.05 -6.79
N GLY A 50 -2.85 13.26 -5.52
CA GLY A 50 -2.80 14.54 -4.82
C GLY A 50 -4.18 15.03 -4.35
N GLY A 51 -4.19 16.18 -3.69
CA GLY A 51 -5.39 16.74 -3.05
C GLY A 51 -5.43 16.46 -1.55
N ASP A 52 -6.62 16.18 -1.03
CA ASP A 52 -6.83 15.90 0.40
C ASP A 52 -6.74 14.39 0.67
N LEU A 53 -5.69 13.99 1.39
CA LEU A 53 -5.46 12.58 1.75
C LEU A 53 -6.48 12.07 2.78
N ASP A 54 -6.96 12.92 3.70
CA ASP A 54 -7.95 12.48 4.71
C ASP A 54 -9.29 12.16 4.05
N ALA A 55 -9.74 13.04 3.14
CA ALA A 55 -10.96 12.81 2.35
C ALA A 55 -10.85 11.53 1.52
N PHE A 56 -9.72 11.34 0.83
CA PHE A 56 -9.46 10.12 0.05
C PHE A 56 -9.52 8.85 0.89
N VAL A 57 -8.93 8.85 2.09
CA VAL A 57 -8.96 7.70 3.01
C VAL A 57 -10.37 7.43 3.51
N ARG A 58 -11.17 8.47 3.81
CA ARG A 58 -12.58 8.31 4.22
C ARG A 58 -13.42 7.63 3.14
N ASP A 59 -13.25 8.06 1.89
CA ASP A 59 -13.94 7.45 0.74
C ASP A 59 -13.60 5.96 0.61
N LEU A 60 -12.33 5.59 0.79
CA LEU A 60 -11.89 4.19 0.76
C LEU A 60 -12.46 3.34 1.89
N LEU A 61 -12.65 3.93 3.08
CA LEU A 61 -13.24 3.27 4.23
C LEU A 61 -14.78 3.24 4.19
N GLY A 62 -15.40 3.95 3.24
CA GLY A 62 -16.85 4.05 3.10
C GLY A 62 -17.51 4.92 4.18
N HIS A 63 -16.85 6.01 4.60
CA HIS A 63 -17.32 6.94 5.62
C HIS A 63 -17.66 8.32 5.08
#